data_AF-A0A7C5JB54-F1
#
_entry.id   AF-A0A7C5JB54-F1
#
_cell.length_a   1.000
_cell.length_b   1.000
_cell.length_c   1.000
_cell.angle_alpha   90.00
_cell.angle_beta   90.00
_cell.angle_gamma   90.00
#
_symmetry.space_group_name_H-M   'P 1'
#
loop_
_entity.id
_entity.type
_entity.pdbx_description
1 polymer ?
#
loop_
_entity_poly.entity_id
_entity_poly.type
_entity_poly.pdbx_seq_one_letter_code
_entity_poly.pdbx_strand_id
1 'polypeptide(L)' 'DFEIPFDVIELRTESKLYDQNEILTIDDYVKFIVNNFQYTFPDTELSKKLGISRKSLWEKRKKYGIFKKK' A
#
# COMPACT_ATOMS: atom_id res chain seq x y z
N ASP A 1 -33.29 21.24 -0.16
CA ASP A 1 -31.82 21.37 -0.32
C ASP A 1 -31.24 21.90 0.98
N PHE A 2 -30.35 21.15 1.62
CA PHE A 2 -29.66 21.61 2.84
C PHE A 2 -28.35 22.28 2.41
N GLU A 3 -28.27 23.60 2.53
CA GLU A 3 -27.03 24.35 2.30
C GLU A 3 -26.10 24.11 3.48
N ILE A 4 -24.98 23.46 3.19
CA ILE A 4 -23.96 23.12 4.18
C ILE A 4 -22.98 24.29 4.25
N PRO A 5 -22.81 24.97 5.40
CA PRO A 5 -22.10 26.25 5.49
C PRO A 5 -20.57 26.11 5.64
N PHE A 6 -19.98 25.00 5.16
CA PHE A 6 -18.54 24.77 5.23
C PHE A 6 -17.94 24.47 3.87
N ASP A 7 -16.70 24.91 3.68
CA ASP A 7 -15.93 24.65 2.47
C ASP A 7 -15.66 23.14 2.34
N VAL A 8 -16.22 22.55 1.28
CA VAL A 8 -16.01 21.15 0.93
C VAL A 8 -14.74 21.04 0.10
N ILE A 9 -13.74 20.34 0.62
CA ILE A 9 -12.51 20.02 -0.12
C ILE A 9 -12.66 18.57 -0.64
N GLU A 10 -12.84 18.40 -1.95
CA GLU A 10 -12.73 17.09 -2.59
C GLU A 10 -11.26 16.69 -2.70
N LEU A 11 -10.82 15.77 -1.84
CA LEU A 11 -9.49 15.15 -1.94
C LEU A 11 -9.47 14.14 -3.10
N ARG A 12 -9.31 14.64 -4.32
CA ARG A 12 -9.05 13.79 -5.50
C ARG A 12 -7.64 13.25 -5.42
N THR A 13 -7.50 12.07 -4.82
CA THR A 13 -6.20 11.39 -4.77
C THR A 13 -5.92 10.82 -6.16
N GLU A 14 -5.08 11.49 -6.96
CA GLU A 14 -4.68 11.06 -8.31
C GLU A 14 -3.84 9.77 -8.33
N SER A 15 -3.64 9.13 -7.17
CA SER A 15 -3.07 7.80 -7.11
C SER A 15 -4.12 6.79 -7.57
N LYS A 16 -4.06 6.43 -8.85
CA LYS A 16 -4.67 5.22 -9.45
C LYS A 16 -4.38 3.90 -8.70
N LEU A 17 -3.64 3.95 -7.60
CA LEU A 17 -3.37 2.84 -6.68
C LEU A 17 -4.61 2.44 -5.87
N TYR A 18 -5.60 3.34 -5.74
CA TYR A 18 -6.84 3.12 -4.96
C TYR A 18 -8.12 3.19 -5.81
N ASP A 19 -8.02 3.15 -7.16
CA ASP A 19 -9.17 3.28 -8.08
C ASP A 19 -10.04 2.03 -8.15
N GLN A 20 -10.05 1.22 -7.11
CA GLN A 20 -10.97 0.12 -6.97
C GLN A 20 -11.56 0.26 -5.59
N ASN A 21 -12.87 0.45 -5.55
CA ASN A 21 -13.74 0.30 -4.37
C ASN A 21 -13.67 -1.12 -3.77
N GLU A 22 -12.55 -1.82 -3.93
CA GLU A 22 -12.23 -3.10 -3.35
C GLU A 22 -11.56 -2.87 -1.99
N ILE A 23 -12.21 -3.38 -0.96
CA ILE A 23 -11.62 -3.50 0.37
C ILE A 23 -10.49 -4.52 0.25
N LEU A 24 -9.26 -4.03 0.10
CA LEU A 24 -8.08 -4.88 0.08
C LEU A 24 -7.85 -5.44 1.48
N THR A 25 -7.53 -6.74 1.54
CA THR A 25 -7.04 -7.33 2.77
C THR A 25 -5.67 -6.75 3.13
N ILE A 26 -5.31 -6.77 4.42
CA ILE A 26 -3.97 -6.37 4.88
C ILE A 26 -2.87 -7.12 4.09
N ASP A 27 -3.14 -8.38 3.75
CA ASP A 27 -2.25 -9.21 2.95
C ASP A 27 -2.03 -8.66 1.53
N ASP A 28 -3.10 -8.25 0.84
CA ASP A 28 -3.02 -7.73 -0.52
C ASP A 28 -2.43 -6.31 -0.58
N TYR A 29 -2.71 -5.49 0.43
CA TYR A 29 -2.05 -4.19 0.58
C TYR A 29 -0.52 -4.37 0.75
N VAL A 30 -0.09 -5.30 1.60
CA VAL A 30 1.35 -5.58 1.80
C VAL A 30 1.99 -6.06 0.49
N LYS A 31 1.34 -7.00 -0.23
CA LYS A 31 1.85 -7.47 -1.54
C LYS A 31 2.01 -6.32 -2.51
N PHE A 32 1.01 -5.46 -2.61
CA PHE A 32 1.00 -4.35 -3.56
C PHE A 32 2.15 -3.37 -3.28
N ILE A 33 2.31 -2.97 -2.01
CA ILE A 33 3.39 -2.07 -1.61
C ILE A 33 4.75 -2.70 -1.87
N VAL A 34 4.95 -3.97 -1.49
CA VAL A 34 6.21 -4.67 -1.75
C VAL A 34 6.49 -4.75 -3.25
N ASN A 35 5.51 -5.11 -4.08
CA ASN A 35 5.70 -5.28 -5.52
C ASN A 35 5.98 -3.96 -6.26
N ASN A 36 5.26 -2.89 -5.92
CA ASN A 36 5.42 -1.58 -6.55
C ASN A 36 6.70 -0.88 -6.11
N PHE A 37 7.06 -1.01 -4.83
CA PHE A 37 8.16 -0.25 -4.25
C PHE A 37 9.46 -1.04 -4.04
N GLN A 38 9.52 -2.34 -4.36
CA GLN A 38 10.75 -3.15 -4.22
C GLN A 38 12.00 -2.62 -4.97
N TYR A 39 11.80 -1.77 -5.99
CA TYR A 39 12.89 -1.17 -6.76
C TYR A 39 13.22 0.26 -6.29
N THR A 40 12.30 0.90 -5.57
CA THR A 40 12.43 2.29 -5.11
C THR A 40 12.86 2.34 -3.65
N PHE A 41 12.39 1.41 -2.81
CA PHE A 41 12.62 1.39 -1.37
C PHE A 41 13.11 0.01 -0.89
N PRO A 42 14.12 -0.04 -0.01
CA PRO A 42 14.57 -1.28 0.63
C PRO A 42 13.54 -1.80 1.64
N ASP A 43 13.61 -3.09 1.98
CA ASP A 43 12.70 -3.74 2.94
C ASP A 43 12.65 -3.03 4.30
N THR A 44 13.74 -2.35 4.69
CA THR A 44 13.83 -1.57 5.92
C THR A 44 12.85 -0.39 5.95
N GLU A 45 12.62 0.27 4.81
CA GLU A 45 11.70 1.40 4.72
C GLU A 45 10.27 0.94 4.48
N LEU A 46 10.10 -0.15 3.71
CA LEU A 46 8.79 -0.78 3.53
C LEU A 46 8.21 -1.26 4.85
N SER A 47 9.00 -1.90 5.71
CA SER A 47 8.50 -2.37 7.02
C SER A 47 8.03 -1.20 7.90
N LYS A 48 8.75 -0.07 7.87
CA LYS A 48 8.38 1.15 8.60
C LYS A 48 7.07 1.74 8.08
N LYS A 49 6.92 1.84 6.75
CA LYS A 49 5.70 2.37 6.11
C LYS A 49 4.48 1.46 6.30
N LEU A 50 4.69 0.14 6.31
CA LEU A 50 3.63 -0.85 6.52
C LEU A 50 3.26 -1.03 8.01
N GLY A 51 4.05 -0.50 8.94
CA GLY A 51 3.80 -0.66 10.38
C GLY A 51 3.99 -2.09 10.87
N ILE A 52 4.80 -2.90 10.18
CA ILE A 52 5.07 -4.29 10.54
C ILE A 52 6.56 -4.51 10.80
N SER A 53 6.90 -5.58 11.53
CA SER A 53 8.30 -5.93 11.74
C SER A 53 8.97 -6.35 10.43
N ARG A 54 10.27 -6.05 10.29
CA ARG A 54 11.08 -6.47 9.13
C ARG A 54 11.05 -8.00 8.93
N LYS A 55 10.99 -8.76 10.03
CA LYS A 55 10.86 -10.23 10.00
C LYS A 55 9.53 -10.67 9.38
N SER A 56 8.41 -10.03 9.76
CA SER A 56 7.09 -10.33 9.20
C SER A 56 6.99 -9.94 7.71
N LEU A 57 7.59 -8.79 7.32
CA LEU A 57 7.67 -8.38 5.92
C LEU A 57 8.43 -9.43 5.08
N TRP A 58 9.55 -9.91 5.59
CA TRP A 58 10.35 -10.94 4.92
C TRP A 58 9.62 -12.27 4.79
N GLU A 59 8.93 -12.72 5.84
CA GLU A 59 8.10 -13.94 5.79
C GLU A 59 6.98 -13.83 4.76
N LYS A 60 6.30 -12.67 4.71
CA LYS A 60 5.30 -12.37 3.68
C LYS A 60 5.91 -12.38 2.28
N ARG A 61 7.06 -11.75 2.07
CA ARG A 61 7.76 -11.74 0.78
C ARG A 61 8.12 -13.14 0.30
N LYS A 62 8.61 -13.98 1.21
CA LYS A 62 8.91 -15.39 0.95
C LYS A 62 7.63 -16.19 0.63
N LYS A 63 6.54 -15.95 1.36
CA LYS A 63 5.23 -16.59 1.16
C LYS A 63 4.62 -16.25 -0.20
N TYR A 64 4.74 -15.01 -0.65
CA TYR A 64 4.15 -14.55 -1.91
C TYR A 64 5.05 -14.76 -3.14
N GLY A 65 6.25 -15.31 -2.96
CA GLY A 65 7.16 -15.58 -4.08
C GLY A 65 7.57 -14.33 -4.85
N ILE A 66 7.58 -13.15 -4.18
CA ILE A 66 8.03 -11.87 -4.77
C ILE A 66 9.57 -11.88 -4.77
N PHE A 67 10.11 -12.78 -5.58
CA PHE A 67 11.52 -12.81 -5.96
C PHE A 67 11.66 -11.87 -7.15
N LYS A 68 12.60 -10.93 -7.07
CA LYS A 68 13.01 -10.11 -8.22
C LYS A 68 13.23 -11.07 -9.40
N LYS A 69 12.35 -11.05 -10.39
CA LYS A 69 12.72 -11.61 -11.70
C LYS A 69 13.85 -10.73 -12.22
N LYS A 70 14.96 -11.40 -12.55
CA LYS A 70 16.15 -10.81 -13.14
C LYS A 70 15.83 -10.31 -14.55
#